data_AF-A0A1E1LLX5-F1
#
_entry.id   AF-A0A1E1LLX5-F1
#
_cell.length_a   1.000
_cell.length_b   1.000
_cell.length_c   1.000
_cell.angle_alpha   90.00
_cell.angle_beta   90.00
_cell.angle_gamma   90.00
#
_symmetry.space_group_name_H-M   'P 1'
#
loop_
_entity.id
_entity.type
_entity.pdbx_description
1 polymer ?
#
loop_
_entity_poly.entity_id
_entity_poly.type
_entity_poly.pdbx_seq_one_letter_code
_entity_poly.pdbx_strand_id
1 'polypeptide(L)'
;MGCNGMRSGACQTCRKRRVKCDLTEPACQRCAKAKVQCEGYANKGGLKFVDEKEKAEKRVKLKREAYLQAIQVEDERIRARKQSTGNEAVVKMQSANLSGVERETADSARDTAKPPLSRQNRHGVGVNHENELSVIAFQDNIHMSFLLSKFWTGAKMFTPWMMKGCRWNENCTTTQTMKALSGLYFGRIHRRKQSMDFGFQCYSKALRLLSKDLVSTRTWELPSLTNVLSLSVFEIMASPSGQGFLQHEGGVARLIQSSNPERFQSQDELAVFEYARLAVAFGCADLRIRCFLAEPEWITIPWLKHPEAKDLKSLIYDSFCDFPGCCITKPSQDPKSPFPTAFHFQNLPQAAGLAHYNTVLLVLLRAGRILKGLCFSSTICSETIPVTRTNSGLLLPQDVKTLHGVAGEILRSVEYCISEPHTSGGYFQMLFPLRAAIEVYKDGCKERKYLYKIFNEIADNGGFEMSRGLTRAGLCGRMIEDEESVTDVGKADGTEGHLLRSGGEKPPEAAHAANPMTATYLNFSSRFMQKRPNGSLRSLIST
;
A
#
# COMPACT_ATOMS: atom_id res chain seq x y z
N MET A 1 5.41 -7.88 -15.33
CA MET A 1 4.71 -9.18 -15.46
C MET A 1 3.21 -8.93 -15.54
N GLY A 2 2.71 -8.57 -16.72
CA GLY A 2 1.30 -8.58 -17.04
C GLY A 2 0.84 -10.00 -17.34
N CYS A 3 -0.18 -10.45 -16.65
CA CYS A 3 -0.91 -11.65 -17.05
C CYS A 3 -1.69 -11.33 -18.32
N ASN A 4 -1.20 -11.73 -19.48
CA ASN A 4 -2.14 -12.05 -20.56
C ASN A 4 -2.96 -13.25 -20.05
N GLY A 5 -4.27 -13.04 -19.94
CA GLY A 5 -5.21 -13.81 -19.12
C GLY A 5 -4.91 -15.31 -19.01
N MET A 6 -4.97 -15.83 -17.78
CA MET A 6 -5.08 -17.26 -17.54
C MET A 6 -6.19 -17.80 -18.45
N ARG A 7 -5.82 -18.72 -19.34
CA ARG A 7 -6.77 -19.34 -20.26
C ARG A 7 -7.90 -19.93 -19.41
N SER A 8 -9.15 -19.54 -19.68
CA SER A 8 -10.35 -19.93 -18.92
C SER A 8 -10.32 -21.41 -18.54
N GLY A 9 -10.53 -21.80 -17.27
CA GLY A 9 -10.39 -23.20 -16.81
C GLY A 9 -11.23 -24.26 -17.55
N ALA A 10 -12.03 -23.86 -18.54
CA ALA A 10 -12.78 -24.71 -19.44
C ALA A 10 -11.91 -25.77 -20.15
N CYS A 11 -12.51 -26.95 -20.39
CA CYS A 11 -11.92 -27.98 -21.22
C CYS A 11 -11.66 -27.45 -22.65
N GLN A 12 -10.70 -28.07 -23.35
CA GLN A 12 -10.29 -27.59 -24.68
C GLN A 12 -11.44 -27.59 -25.68
N THR A 13 -12.30 -28.60 -25.63
CA THR A 13 -13.48 -28.72 -26.48
C THR A 13 -14.48 -27.58 -26.26
N CYS A 14 -14.79 -27.22 -25.01
CA CYS A 14 -15.68 -26.10 -24.72
C CYS A 14 -15.07 -24.75 -25.12
N ARG A 15 -13.74 -24.59 -25.00
CA ARG A 15 -13.05 -23.39 -25.51
C ARG A 15 -13.13 -23.27 -27.02
N LYS A 16 -12.83 -24.34 -27.77
CA LYS A 16 -12.95 -24.37 -29.24
C LYS A 16 -14.38 -24.02 -29.68
N ARG A 17 -15.37 -24.54 -28.97
CA ARG A 17 -16.80 -24.28 -29.21
C ARG A 17 -17.30 -22.94 -28.67
N ARG A 18 -16.46 -22.15 -27.98
CA ARG A 18 -16.82 -20.87 -27.33
C ARG A 18 -18.06 -20.95 -26.41
N VAL A 19 -18.20 -22.07 -25.67
CA VAL A 19 -19.28 -22.26 -24.69
C VAL A 19 -18.72 -22.35 -23.27
N LYS A 20 -19.47 -21.84 -22.27
CA LYS A 20 -19.07 -21.91 -20.85
C LYS A 20 -18.93 -23.37 -20.41
N CYS A 21 -17.79 -23.77 -19.85
CA CYS A 21 -17.59 -25.13 -19.35
C CYS A 21 -18.08 -25.22 -17.90
N ASP A 22 -18.65 -26.37 -17.54
CA ASP A 22 -19.10 -26.70 -16.18
C ASP A 22 -17.99 -27.26 -15.29
N LEU A 23 -16.77 -27.45 -15.82
CA LEU A 23 -15.55 -27.81 -15.05
C LEU A 23 -15.59 -29.16 -14.32
N THR A 24 -16.53 -30.05 -14.65
CA THR A 24 -16.62 -31.39 -14.05
C THR A 24 -15.52 -32.33 -14.58
N GLU A 25 -14.83 -33.03 -13.69
CA GLU A 25 -13.81 -34.04 -14.00
C GLU A 25 -14.40 -35.46 -13.93
N PRO A 26 -13.95 -36.42 -14.77
CA PRO A 26 -12.86 -36.35 -15.75
C PRO A 26 -13.26 -35.72 -17.11
N ALA A 27 -14.55 -35.49 -17.37
CA ALA A 27 -15.05 -34.86 -18.59
C ALA A 27 -16.27 -33.98 -18.32
N CYS A 28 -16.36 -32.84 -19.01
CA CYS A 28 -17.41 -31.86 -18.73
C CYS A 28 -18.80 -32.34 -19.20
N GLN A 29 -19.85 -32.08 -18.42
CA GLN A 29 -21.22 -32.49 -18.75
C GLN A 29 -21.72 -31.82 -20.02
N ARG A 30 -21.21 -30.64 -20.36
CA ARG A 30 -21.61 -29.92 -21.58
C ARG A 30 -21.06 -30.56 -22.85
N CYS A 31 -19.92 -31.26 -22.79
CA CYS A 31 -19.44 -32.10 -23.89
C CYS A 31 -20.22 -33.42 -23.95
N ALA A 32 -20.49 -34.03 -22.79
CA ALA A 32 -21.28 -35.26 -22.71
C ALA A 32 -22.69 -35.11 -23.30
N LYS A 33 -23.42 -34.06 -22.89
CA LYS A 33 -24.77 -33.76 -23.42
C LYS A 33 -24.76 -33.44 -24.91
N ALA A 34 -23.68 -32.85 -25.41
CA ALA A 34 -23.53 -32.56 -26.83
C ALA A 34 -23.09 -33.77 -27.66
N LYS A 35 -22.84 -34.93 -27.03
CA LYS A 35 -22.28 -36.15 -27.67
C LYS A 35 -20.97 -35.89 -28.41
N VAL A 36 -20.13 -34.99 -27.88
CA VAL A 36 -18.80 -34.68 -28.44
C VAL A 36 -17.72 -35.15 -27.47
N GLN A 37 -16.67 -35.80 -27.97
CA GLN A 37 -15.54 -36.24 -27.17
C GLN A 37 -14.83 -35.05 -26.49
N CYS A 38 -14.68 -35.13 -25.16
CA CYS A 38 -14.00 -34.10 -24.38
C CYS A 38 -12.48 -34.30 -24.46
N GLU A 39 -11.76 -33.32 -25.00
CA GLU A 39 -10.29 -33.30 -25.11
C GLU A 39 -9.59 -32.96 -23.77
N GLY A 40 -10.34 -32.95 -22.66
CA GLY A 40 -9.81 -32.73 -21.31
C GLY A 40 -9.47 -31.27 -20.98
N TYR A 41 -8.99 -31.07 -19.75
CA TYR A 41 -8.55 -29.80 -19.21
C TYR A 41 -7.05 -29.60 -19.47
N ALA A 42 -6.61 -28.36 -19.71
CA ALA A 42 -5.19 -28.08 -19.88
C ALA A 42 -4.44 -28.31 -18.55
N ASN A 43 -3.35 -29.08 -18.58
CA ASN A 43 -2.51 -29.33 -17.41
C ASN A 43 -2.05 -28.01 -16.76
N LYS A 44 -2.16 -27.93 -15.42
CA LYS A 44 -1.78 -26.76 -14.59
C LYS A 44 -0.27 -26.42 -14.59
N GLY A 45 0.54 -27.05 -15.44
CA GLY A 45 2.01 -27.02 -15.38
C GLY A 45 2.75 -26.18 -16.43
N GLY A 46 2.07 -25.31 -17.19
CA GLY A 46 2.71 -24.56 -18.28
C GLY A 46 2.79 -23.06 -18.02
N LEU A 47 3.69 -22.60 -17.16
CA LEU A 47 4.08 -21.19 -17.12
C LEU A 47 4.76 -20.85 -18.46
N LYS A 48 4.02 -20.23 -19.39
CA LYS A 48 4.59 -19.74 -20.64
C LYS A 48 5.26 -18.39 -20.36
N PHE A 49 6.59 -18.34 -20.46
CA PHE A 49 7.34 -17.09 -20.41
C PHE A 49 6.89 -16.18 -21.57
N VAL A 50 6.47 -14.96 -21.25
CA VAL A 50 6.11 -13.93 -22.24
C VAL A 50 7.11 -12.80 -22.06
N ASP A 51 7.84 -12.49 -23.13
CA ASP A 51 8.77 -11.36 -23.14
C ASP A 51 7.97 -10.04 -23.09
N GLU A 52 8.09 -9.32 -21.97
CA GLU A 52 7.46 -8.00 -21.77
C GLU A 52 8.46 -6.84 -21.86
N LYS A 53 9.66 -7.05 -22.44
CA LYS A 53 10.74 -6.07 -22.43
C LYS A 53 10.30 -4.66 -22.84
N GLU A 54 9.57 -4.52 -23.94
CA GLU A 54 9.10 -3.23 -24.44
C GLU A 54 8.11 -2.55 -23.47
N LYS A 55 7.20 -3.32 -22.87
CA LYS A 55 6.26 -2.80 -21.86
C LYS A 55 7.00 -2.37 -20.59
N ALA A 56 8.03 -3.12 -20.18
CA ALA A 56 8.86 -2.79 -19.03
C ALA A 56 9.67 -1.50 -19.28
N GLU A 57 10.31 -1.36 -20.43
CA GLU A 57 11.05 -0.15 -20.83
C GLU A 57 10.15 1.08 -20.87
N LYS A 58 8.96 0.97 -21.46
CA LYS A 58 7.96 2.06 -21.46
C LYS A 58 7.52 2.44 -20.05
N ARG A 59 7.29 1.47 -19.17
CA ARG A 59 6.95 1.71 -17.76
C ARG A 59 8.06 2.42 -17.00
N VAL A 60 9.33 2.05 -17.23
CA VAL A 60 10.46 2.73 -16.61
C VAL A 60 10.56 4.19 -17.07
N LYS A 61 10.36 4.45 -18.37
CA LYS A 61 10.37 5.81 -18.91
C LYS A 61 9.27 6.68 -18.28
N LEU A 62 8.03 6.18 -18.25
CA LEU A 62 6.90 6.88 -17.62
C LEU A 62 7.12 7.14 -16.13
N LYS A 63 7.68 6.17 -15.39
CA LYS A 63 8.03 6.35 -13.98
C LYS A 63 9.08 7.43 -13.79
N ARG A 64 10.12 7.46 -14.64
CA ARG A 64 11.15 8.51 -14.61
C ARG A 64 10.53 9.89 -14.83
N GLU A 65 9.62 10.02 -15.79
CA GLU A 65 8.95 11.30 -16.08
C GLU A 65 8.06 11.78 -14.93
N ALA A 66 7.16 10.92 -14.42
CA ALA A 66 6.31 11.23 -13.27
C ALA A 66 7.13 11.58 -12.02
N TYR A 67 8.28 10.92 -11.85
CA TYR A 67 9.20 11.20 -10.77
C TYR A 67 9.84 12.58 -10.88
N LEU A 68 10.32 12.97 -12.06
CA LEU A 68 10.91 14.29 -12.30
C LEU A 68 9.91 15.41 -12.03
N GLN A 69 8.64 15.20 -12.39
CA GLN A 69 7.55 16.14 -12.10
C GLN A 69 7.33 16.29 -10.59
N ALA A 70 7.30 15.18 -9.84
CA ALA A 70 7.14 15.22 -8.39
C ALA A 70 8.26 16.00 -7.67
N ILE A 71 9.51 15.92 -8.18
CA ILE A 71 10.62 16.71 -7.65
C ILE A 71 10.41 18.20 -7.92
N GLN A 72 10.01 18.57 -9.14
CA GLN A 72 9.77 19.97 -9.50
C GLN A 72 8.74 20.61 -8.57
N VAL A 73 7.62 19.91 -8.33
CA VAL A 73 6.57 20.37 -7.41
C VAL A 73 7.09 20.54 -5.97
N GLU A 74 7.92 19.61 -5.48
CA GLU A 74 8.46 19.70 -4.13
C GLU A 74 9.53 20.81 -4.00
N ASP A 75 10.37 21.01 -5.01
CA ASP A 75 11.33 22.10 -5.05
C ASP A 75 10.64 23.47 -5.14
N GLU A 76 9.54 23.58 -5.90
CA GLU A 76 8.68 24.76 -5.93
C GLU A 76 8.05 25.05 -4.58
N ARG A 77 7.51 24.03 -3.90
CA ARG A 77 6.98 24.17 -2.54
C ARG A 77 8.03 24.66 -1.55
N ILE A 78 9.26 24.17 -1.66
CA ILE A 78 10.35 24.58 -0.77
C ILE A 78 10.86 25.97 -1.10
N ARG A 79 10.90 26.36 -2.38
CA ARG A 79 11.19 27.75 -2.78
C ARG A 79 10.11 28.70 -2.26
N ALA A 80 8.83 28.36 -2.41
CA ALA A 80 7.72 29.14 -1.87
C ALA A 80 7.82 29.30 -0.35
N ARG A 81 8.17 28.23 0.37
CA ARG A 81 8.37 28.26 1.83
C ARG A 81 9.60 29.09 2.25
N LYS A 82 10.67 29.09 1.45
CA LYS A 82 11.84 29.95 1.70
C LYS A 82 11.54 31.42 1.41
N GLN A 83 10.75 31.71 0.39
CA GLN A 83 10.29 33.07 0.06
C GLN A 83 9.34 33.62 1.13
N SER A 84 8.44 32.81 1.69
CA SER A 84 7.57 33.27 2.79
C SER A 84 8.39 33.61 4.05
N THR A 85 9.38 32.79 4.42
CA THR A 85 10.27 33.08 5.55
C THR A 85 11.24 34.24 5.28
N GLY A 86 11.63 34.46 4.02
CA GLY A 86 12.46 35.60 3.61
C GLY A 86 11.68 36.92 3.67
N ASN A 87 10.42 36.92 3.25
CA ASN A 87 9.54 38.08 3.35
C ASN A 87 9.23 38.44 4.80
N GLU A 88 9.02 37.46 5.69
CA GLU A 88 8.88 37.71 7.14
C GLU A 88 10.15 38.32 7.77
N ALA A 89 11.35 37.91 7.33
CA ALA A 89 12.61 38.47 7.79
C ALA A 89 12.83 39.91 7.29
N VAL A 90 12.46 40.20 6.04
CA VAL A 90 12.53 41.56 5.45
C VAL A 90 11.51 42.50 6.12
N VAL A 91 10.30 42.04 6.42
CA VAL A 91 9.27 42.82 7.15
C VAL A 91 9.70 43.10 8.59
N LYS A 92 10.39 42.16 9.26
CA LYS A 92 11.00 42.40 10.59
C LYS A 92 12.18 43.38 10.55
N MET A 93 12.93 43.43 9.46
CA MET A 93 14.06 44.36 9.33
C MET A 93 13.60 45.79 8.99
N GLN A 94 12.51 45.94 8.24
CA GLN A 94 11.91 47.24 7.92
C GLN A 94 11.14 47.86 9.11
N SER A 95 10.60 47.04 10.00
CA SER A 95 9.95 47.51 11.24
C SER A 95 10.93 47.92 12.34
N ALA A 96 12.20 47.47 12.26
CA ALA A 96 13.26 47.91 13.18
C ALA A 96 13.91 49.26 12.78
N ASN A 97 13.74 49.71 11.53
CA ASN A 97 14.33 50.95 11.02
C ASN A 97 13.45 52.20 11.23
N LEU A 98 12.31 52.09 11.92
CA LEU A 98 11.40 53.20 12.22
C LEU A 98 11.54 53.77 13.64
N SER A 99 12.53 53.33 14.42
CA SER A 99 12.84 53.90 15.73
C SER A 99 14.35 54.09 15.90
N GLY A 100 14.84 55.29 15.59
CA GLY A 100 16.25 55.63 15.81
C GLY A 100 16.73 56.88 15.08
N VAL A 101 16.02 58.00 15.25
CA VAL A 101 16.56 59.33 14.98
C VAL A 101 17.18 59.83 16.28
N GLU A 102 18.51 59.97 16.36
CA GLU A 102 19.20 61.18 16.85
C GLU A 102 20.74 61.06 16.86
N ARG A 103 21.35 61.95 16.07
CA ARG A 103 22.53 62.83 16.26
C ARG A 103 23.93 62.32 16.69
N GLU A 104 24.84 62.71 15.82
CA GLU A 104 26.31 62.85 15.83
C GLU A 104 26.96 63.33 17.13
N THR A 105 28.20 62.86 17.37
CA THR A 105 29.40 63.74 17.54
C THR A 105 30.67 62.96 17.20
N ALA A 106 31.66 63.69 16.67
CA ALA A 106 32.93 63.21 16.14
C ALA A 106 33.98 62.95 17.25
N ASP A 107 34.91 62.00 17.03
CA ASP A 107 36.34 62.34 17.02
C ASP A 107 37.29 61.23 16.50
N SER A 108 38.18 61.72 15.64
CA SER A 108 39.54 61.33 15.20
C SER A 108 40.25 60.00 15.55
N ALA A 109 40.70 59.34 14.48
CA ALA A 109 42.06 58.83 14.17
C ALA A 109 42.69 57.63 14.93
N ARG A 110 43.09 56.59 14.15
CA ARG A 110 44.47 56.49 13.61
C ARG A 110 44.66 55.30 12.66
N ASP A 111 45.33 55.63 11.55
CA ASP A 111 45.91 54.76 10.53
C ASP A 111 46.88 53.70 11.06
N THR A 112 46.96 52.57 10.36
CA THR A 112 48.25 52.10 9.83
C THR A 112 48.01 51.41 8.49
N ALA A 113 48.72 51.90 7.48
CA ALA A 113 48.56 51.54 6.09
C ALA A 113 49.75 50.73 5.52
N LYS A 114 49.46 50.04 4.41
CA LYS A 114 50.30 49.75 3.21
C LYS A 114 51.22 48.51 3.21
N PRO A 115 51.70 48.05 2.02
CA PRO A 115 51.14 48.04 0.65
C PRO A 115 51.39 46.67 -0.09
N PRO A 116 51.06 46.51 -1.41
CA PRO A 116 51.03 45.22 -2.10
C PRO A 116 52.34 44.89 -2.85
N LEU A 117 52.64 43.59 -3.03
CA LEU A 117 53.81 43.12 -3.80
C LEU A 117 53.42 42.28 -5.02
N SER A 118 53.64 42.92 -6.17
CA SER A 118 54.12 42.44 -7.47
C SER A 118 54.14 40.93 -7.81
N ARG A 119 53.37 40.64 -8.86
CA ARG A 119 53.63 39.77 -10.03
C ARG A 119 55.12 39.39 -10.23
N GLN A 120 55.43 38.09 -10.14
CA GLN A 120 56.60 37.49 -10.79
C GLN A 120 56.20 36.21 -11.53
N ASN A 121 56.39 36.25 -12.85
CA ASN A 121 56.40 35.10 -13.73
C ASN A 121 57.64 34.23 -13.43
N ARG A 122 57.45 32.92 -13.26
CA ARG A 122 58.49 31.93 -13.53
C ARG A 122 57.90 30.83 -14.41
N HIS A 123 58.51 30.64 -15.58
CA HIS A 123 58.16 29.61 -16.54
C HIS A 123 58.75 28.25 -16.13
N GLY A 124 57.93 27.20 -16.25
CA GLY A 124 58.33 25.90 -16.80
C GLY A 124 58.91 24.85 -15.85
N VAL A 125 58.08 23.91 -15.39
CA VAL A 125 58.19 22.48 -15.76
C VAL A 125 56.76 21.95 -15.87
N GLY A 126 56.35 21.59 -17.09
CA GLY A 126 55.05 21.00 -17.33
C GLY A 126 54.97 19.60 -16.73
N VAL A 127 54.15 19.44 -15.69
CA VAL A 127 53.62 18.14 -15.31
C VAL A 127 52.22 18.07 -15.93
N ASN A 128 52.03 17.13 -16.85
CA ASN A 128 50.73 16.87 -17.48
C ASN A 128 49.68 16.64 -16.40
N HIS A 129 48.78 17.61 -16.20
CA HIS A 129 47.58 17.48 -15.37
C HIS A 129 46.46 16.77 -16.15
N GLU A 130 46.79 15.71 -16.89
CA GLU A 130 45.79 14.80 -17.46
C GLU A 130 45.70 13.57 -16.55
N ASN A 131 44.92 13.70 -15.47
CA ASN A 131 44.20 12.63 -14.76
C ASN A 131 43.67 13.16 -13.42
N GLU A 132 42.90 14.25 -13.42
CA GLU A 132 41.94 14.43 -12.33
C GLU A 132 40.90 13.32 -12.48
N LEU A 133 40.96 12.32 -11.60
CA LEU A 133 39.94 11.28 -11.50
C LEU A 133 38.57 11.96 -11.37
N SER A 134 37.76 11.89 -12.43
CA SER A 134 36.41 12.42 -12.40
C SER A 134 35.65 11.79 -11.23
N VAL A 135 34.96 12.60 -10.43
CA VAL A 135 34.08 12.14 -9.35
C VAL A 135 33.00 11.16 -9.89
N ILE A 136 32.72 11.21 -11.20
CA ILE A 136 31.85 10.27 -11.92
C ILE A 136 32.43 8.84 -11.90
N ALA A 137 33.75 8.65 -11.94
CA ALA A 137 34.40 7.35 -11.92
C ALA A 137 34.24 6.60 -10.59
N PHE A 138 33.98 7.33 -9.48
CA PHE A 138 33.72 6.75 -8.16
C PHE A 138 32.25 6.83 -7.73
N GLN A 139 31.38 7.26 -8.64
CA GLN A 139 29.98 7.56 -8.34
C GLN A 139 29.25 6.35 -7.72
N ASP A 140 29.49 5.14 -8.23
CA ASP A 140 28.89 3.91 -7.71
C ASP A 140 29.39 3.57 -6.30
N ASN A 141 30.71 3.68 -6.05
CA ASN A 141 31.31 3.44 -4.74
C ASN A 141 30.80 4.42 -3.68
N ILE A 142 30.67 5.71 -4.02
CA ILE A 142 30.13 6.74 -3.13
C ILE A 142 28.68 6.44 -2.79
N HIS A 143 27.84 6.17 -3.81
CA HIS A 143 26.43 5.86 -3.59
C HIS A 143 26.26 4.60 -2.74
N MET A 144 27.00 3.55 -3.06
CA MET A 144 26.96 2.28 -2.33
C MET A 144 27.37 2.48 -0.88
N SER A 145 28.53 3.06 -0.60
CA SER A 145 28.99 3.34 0.76
C SER A 145 27.98 4.17 1.55
N PHE A 146 27.34 5.15 0.92
CA PHE A 146 26.28 5.93 1.54
C PHE A 146 25.03 5.10 1.86
N LEU A 147 24.58 4.24 0.95
CA LEU A 147 23.48 3.30 1.20
C LEU A 147 23.79 2.40 2.40
N LEU A 148 24.98 1.77 2.41
CA LEU A 148 25.43 0.88 3.48
C LEU A 148 25.47 1.59 4.84
N SER A 149 25.89 2.86 4.86
CA SER A 149 26.13 3.62 6.10
C SER A 149 24.92 4.39 6.62
N LYS A 150 23.96 4.79 5.77
CA LYS A 150 22.85 5.67 6.16
C LYS A 150 21.48 5.04 6.06
N PHE A 151 21.23 4.28 4.99
CA PHE A 151 19.93 3.61 4.84
C PHE A 151 19.81 2.47 5.86
N TRP A 152 20.91 1.76 6.11
CA TRP A 152 20.90 0.57 6.95
C TRP A 152 21.16 0.79 8.43
N THR A 153 21.60 1.97 8.86
CA THR A 153 21.68 2.30 10.30
C THR A 153 20.33 2.22 11.02
N GLY A 154 19.22 2.46 10.31
CA GLY A 154 17.86 2.25 10.82
C GLY A 154 17.20 0.93 10.39
N ALA A 155 17.90 0.11 9.60
CA ALA A 155 17.34 -1.02 8.88
C ALA A 155 18.34 -2.21 8.76
N LYS A 156 19.16 -2.42 9.80
CA LYS A 156 20.26 -3.41 9.83
C LYS A 156 19.81 -4.83 9.52
N MET A 157 18.52 -5.13 9.68
CA MET A 157 17.88 -6.39 9.33
C MET A 157 17.95 -6.76 7.84
N PHE A 158 18.21 -5.80 6.94
CA PHE A 158 18.23 -6.07 5.48
C PHE A 158 19.63 -6.27 4.90
N THR A 159 20.66 -5.82 5.62
CA THR A 159 22.02 -5.61 5.11
C THR A 159 22.75 -6.88 4.62
N PRO A 160 22.77 -8.00 5.38
CA PRO A 160 23.64 -9.12 5.02
C PRO A 160 23.18 -9.85 3.76
N TRP A 161 21.87 -10.00 3.58
CA TRP A 161 21.33 -10.79 2.48
C TRP A 161 21.12 -10.00 1.17
N MET A 162 20.86 -8.69 1.21
CA MET A 162 20.70 -7.89 -0.03
C MET A 162 22.00 -7.83 -0.84
N MET A 163 23.16 -7.90 -0.17
CA MET A 163 24.46 -7.96 -0.82
C MET A 163 24.84 -9.37 -1.28
N LYS A 164 24.05 -10.40 -0.95
CA LYS A 164 24.38 -11.80 -1.25
C LYS A 164 24.37 -12.03 -2.76
N GLY A 165 25.48 -12.57 -3.27
CA GLY A 165 25.71 -12.77 -4.70
C GLY A 165 26.27 -11.53 -5.43
N CYS A 166 26.59 -10.43 -4.72
CA CYS A 166 27.27 -9.29 -5.33
C CYS A 166 28.70 -9.68 -5.75
N ARG A 167 29.02 -9.49 -7.04
CA ARG A 167 30.34 -9.79 -7.62
C ARG A 167 31.06 -8.56 -8.16
N TRP A 168 30.57 -7.36 -7.81
CA TRP A 168 31.12 -6.06 -8.19
C TRP A 168 31.46 -5.93 -9.69
N ASN A 169 30.61 -6.49 -10.56
CA ASN A 169 30.82 -6.42 -12.00
C ASN A 169 29.54 -6.05 -12.76
N GLU A 170 29.74 -5.55 -13.98
CA GLU A 170 28.66 -4.99 -14.80
C GLU A 170 27.63 -6.03 -15.27
N ASN A 171 27.97 -7.32 -15.24
CA ASN A 171 27.10 -8.41 -15.67
C ASN A 171 26.47 -9.17 -14.49
N CYS A 172 26.62 -8.67 -13.26
CA CYS A 172 26.03 -9.24 -12.06
C CYS A 172 24.71 -8.54 -11.74
N THR A 173 23.63 -9.31 -11.69
CA THR A 173 22.30 -8.81 -11.33
C THR A 173 22.31 -8.11 -9.98
N THR A 174 22.89 -8.74 -8.94
CA THR A 174 23.01 -8.14 -7.60
C THR A 174 23.77 -6.82 -7.62
N THR A 175 24.89 -6.73 -8.34
CA THR A 175 25.62 -5.46 -8.47
C THR A 175 24.76 -4.37 -9.08
N GLN A 176 24.01 -4.66 -10.15
CA GLN A 176 23.15 -3.67 -10.80
C GLN A 176 21.95 -3.27 -9.93
N THR A 177 21.32 -4.22 -9.24
CA THR A 177 20.24 -3.97 -8.29
C THR A 177 20.71 -3.04 -7.16
N MET A 178 21.90 -3.30 -6.63
CA MET A 178 22.47 -2.48 -5.56
C MET A 178 22.90 -1.09 -6.04
N LYS A 179 23.49 -0.97 -7.25
CA LYS A 179 23.75 0.33 -7.90
C LYS A 179 22.46 1.12 -8.15
N ALA A 180 21.37 0.44 -8.51
CA ALA A 180 20.06 1.06 -8.71
C ALA A 180 19.52 1.66 -7.41
N LEU A 181 19.46 0.85 -6.35
CA LEU A 181 19.03 1.29 -5.02
C LEU A 181 19.87 2.43 -4.48
N SER A 182 21.20 2.31 -4.55
CA SER A 182 22.11 3.29 -3.99
C SER A 182 22.07 4.62 -4.74
N GLY A 183 22.03 4.59 -6.07
CA GLY A 183 21.91 5.78 -6.91
C GLY A 183 20.59 6.51 -6.68
N LEU A 184 19.48 5.77 -6.59
CA LEU A 184 18.18 6.35 -6.28
C LEU A 184 18.17 6.95 -4.86
N TYR A 185 18.62 6.20 -3.85
CA TYR A 185 18.63 6.67 -2.46
C TYR A 185 19.46 7.95 -2.31
N PHE A 186 20.72 7.91 -2.74
CA PHE A 186 21.63 9.04 -2.66
C PHE A 186 21.05 10.25 -3.41
N GLY A 187 20.56 10.01 -4.63
CA GLY A 187 19.93 11.03 -5.45
C GLY A 187 18.73 11.69 -4.77
N ARG A 188 17.88 10.93 -4.06
CA ARG A 188 16.74 11.49 -3.30
C ARG A 188 17.18 12.31 -2.10
N ILE A 189 18.10 11.77 -1.29
CA ILE A 189 18.57 12.43 -0.07
C ILE A 189 19.26 13.76 -0.41
N HIS A 190 20.05 13.78 -1.48
CA HIS A 190 20.83 14.95 -1.89
C HIS A 190 20.20 15.77 -3.02
N ARG A 191 19.01 15.39 -3.52
CA ARG A 191 18.29 16.02 -4.65
C ARG A 191 19.13 16.14 -5.93
N ARG A 192 19.90 15.09 -6.25
CA ARG A 192 20.79 15.08 -7.42
C ARG A 192 20.21 14.27 -8.56
N LYS A 193 19.71 14.96 -9.59
CA LYS A 193 19.08 14.33 -10.77
C LYS A 193 19.99 13.31 -11.46
N GLN A 194 21.28 13.62 -11.61
CA GLN A 194 22.25 12.73 -12.23
C GLN A 194 22.39 11.38 -11.49
N SER A 195 22.42 11.39 -10.16
CA SER A 195 22.49 10.17 -9.34
C SER A 195 21.21 9.32 -9.47
N MET A 196 20.07 9.98 -9.59
CA MET A 196 18.78 9.31 -9.80
C MET A 196 18.68 8.70 -11.19
N ASP A 197 19.11 9.43 -12.21
CA ASP A 197 19.20 8.94 -13.59
C ASP A 197 20.10 7.70 -13.68
N PHE A 198 21.25 7.73 -13.01
CA PHE A 198 22.12 6.56 -12.84
C PHE A 198 21.39 5.39 -12.16
N GLY A 199 20.63 5.65 -11.09
CA GLY A 199 19.82 4.64 -10.41
C GLY A 199 18.79 3.98 -11.35
N PHE A 200 18.06 4.76 -12.15
CA PHE A 200 17.10 4.24 -13.13
C PHE A 200 17.76 3.45 -14.28
N GLN A 201 18.95 3.86 -14.72
CA GLN A 201 19.72 3.11 -15.72
C GLN A 201 20.14 1.73 -15.19
N CYS A 202 20.68 1.70 -13.97
CA CYS A 202 21.06 0.45 -13.30
C CYS A 202 19.82 -0.42 -13.03
N TYR A 203 18.68 0.17 -12.67
CA TYR A 203 17.41 -0.54 -12.49
C TYR A 203 16.98 -1.27 -13.77
N SER A 204 17.02 -0.56 -14.91
CA SER A 204 16.67 -1.12 -16.22
C SER A 204 17.62 -2.24 -16.63
N LYS A 205 18.90 -2.13 -16.26
CA LYS A 205 19.90 -3.17 -16.49
C LYS A 205 19.69 -4.37 -15.56
N ALA A 206 19.41 -4.14 -14.28
CA ALA A 206 19.10 -5.17 -13.30
C ALA A 206 17.90 -6.01 -13.72
N LEU A 207 16.81 -5.39 -14.21
CA LEU A 207 15.65 -6.11 -14.73
C LEU A 207 16.00 -7.02 -15.92
N ARG A 208 16.85 -6.56 -16.84
CA ARG A 208 17.30 -7.37 -17.99
C ARG A 208 18.17 -8.55 -17.57
N LEU A 209 19.08 -8.35 -16.63
CA LEU A 209 19.94 -9.43 -16.12
C LEU A 209 19.14 -10.43 -15.28
N LEU A 210 18.27 -9.95 -14.39
CA LEU A 210 17.37 -10.79 -13.61
C LEU A 210 16.46 -11.64 -14.49
N SER A 211 15.92 -11.07 -15.57
CA SER A 211 15.14 -11.83 -16.55
C SER A 211 15.92 -13.02 -17.13
N LYS A 212 17.22 -12.85 -17.40
CA LYS A 212 18.09 -13.95 -17.86
C LYS A 212 18.34 -14.97 -16.75
N ASP A 213 18.63 -14.51 -15.53
CA ASP A 213 18.86 -15.40 -14.39
C ASP A 213 17.62 -16.28 -14.13
N LEU A 214 16.41 -15.70 -14.20
CA LEU A 214 15.12 -16.38 -13.96
C LEU A 214 14.74 -17.47 -14.99
N VAL A 215 15.39 -17.48 -16.16
CA VAL A 215 15.18 -18.53 -17.19
C VAL A 215 16.28 -19.60 -17.11
N SER A 216 17.32 -19.38 -16.31
CA SER A 216 18.46 -20.28 -16.14
C SER A 216 18.33 -21.15 -14.88
N THR A 217 19.34 -21.97 -14.60
CA THR A 217 19.44 -22.70 -13.33
C THR A 217 19.61 -21.77 -12.11
N ARG A 218 20.00 -20.50 -12.34
CA ARG A 218 20.23 -19.50 -11.28
C ARG A 218 18.95 -19.02 -10.59
N THR A 219 17.77 -19.28 -11.17
CA THR A 219 16.47 -18.96 -10.57
C THR A 219 16.34 -19.48 -9.14
N TRP A 220 16.94 -20.64 -8.86
CA TRP A 220 16.89 -21.31 -7.57
C TRP A 220 17.97 -20.87 -6.61
N GLU A 221 18.92 -20.04 -7.04
CA GLU A 221 19.91 -19.48 -6.14
C GLU A 221 19.29 -18.37 -5.29
N LEU A 222 19.75 -18.24 -4.05
CA LEU A 222 19.29 -17.19 -3.13
C LEU A 222 19.38 -15.75 -3.71
N PRO A 223 20.41 -15.37 -4.51
CA PRO A 223 20.48 -14.06 -5.14
C PRO A 223 19.28 -13.71 -6.05
N SER A 224 18.64 -14.69 -6.68
CA SER A 224 17.44 -14.41 -7.49
C SER A 224 16.31 -13.86 -6.62
N LEU A 225 16.09 -14.45 -5.44
CA LEU A 225 15.08 -14.00 -4.48
C LEU A 225 15.45 -12.64 -3.86
N THR A 226 16.70 -12.47 -3.41
CA THR A 226 17.14 -11.21 -2.79
C THR A 226 17.15 -10.04 -3.76
N ASN A 227 17.40 -10.28 -5.05
CA ASN A 227 17.30 -9.27 -6.10
C ASN A 227 15.86 -8.80 -6.30
N VAL A 228 14.87 -9.69 -6.39
CA VAL A 228 13.47 -9.29 -6.53
C VAL A 228 13.00 -8.49 -5.31
N LEU A 229 13.35 -8.93 -4.09
CA LEU A 229 13.05 -8.18 -2.86
C LEU A 229 13.70 -6.78 -2.87
N SER A 230 14.96 -6.68 -3.29
CA SER A 230 15.67 -5.40 -3.39
C SER A 230 15.06 -4.46 -4.44
N LEU A 231 14.60 -4.99 -5.57
CA LEU A 231 13.88 -4.21 -6.58
C LEU A 231 12.48 -3.78 -6.10
N SER A 232 11.88 -4.52 -5.18
CA SER A 232 10.63 -4.12 -4.49
C SER A 232 10.87 -2.86 -3.65
N VAL A 233 12.00 -2.80 -2.91
CA VAL A 233 12.43 -1.59 -2.19
C VAL A 233 12.67 -0.42 -3.14
N PHE A 234 13.30 -0.67 -4.30
CA PHE A 234 13.49 0.36 -5.32
C PHE A 234 12.16 0.96 -5.77
N GLU A 235 11.15 0.12 -6.03
CA GLU A 235 9.83 0.56 -6.48
C GLU A 235 9.09 1.41 -5.44
N ILE A 236 9.19 1.06 -4.16
CA ILE A 236 8.68 1.87 -3.04
C ILE A 236 9.31 3.25 -3.04
N MET A 237 10.63 3.33 -3.30
CA MET A 237 11.37 4.58 -3.29
C MET A 237 11.18 5.41 -4.55
N ALA A 238 10.93 4.78 -5.71
CA ALA A 238 10.85 5.44 -6.99
C ALA A 238 9.43 5.96 -7.32
N SER A 239 8.38 5.25 -6.88
CA SER A 239 7.01 5.49 -7.31
C SER A 239 6.11 6.00 -6.18
N PRO A 240 5.40 7.14 -6.37
CA PRO A 240 4.40 7.60 -5.41
C PRO A 240 3.13 6.74 -5.39
N SER A 241 2.87 5.95 -6.43
CA SER A 241 1.68 5.09 -6.50
C SER A 241 1.91 3.67 -5.99
N GLY A 242 3.16 3.24 -5.76
CA GLY A 242 3.50 1.92 -5.20
C GLY A 242 3.16 0.72 -6.10
N GLN A 243 2.55 0.91 -7.27
CA GLN A 243 2.05 -0.19 -8.12
C GLN A 243 3.13 -1.17 -8.61
N GLY A 244 4.39 -0.71 -8.73
CA GLY A 244 5.52 -1.56 -9.11
C GLY A 244 5.92 -2.57 -8.04
N PHE A 245 5.72 -2.23 -6.76
CA PHE A 245 6.04 -3.07 -5.62
C PHE A 245 5.21 -4.36 -5.64
N LEU A 246 3.89 -4.27 -5.85
CA LEU A 246 2.99 -5.43 -5.91
C LEU A 246 3.38 -6.45 -6.98
N GLN A 247 3.93 -6.01 -8.11
CA GLN A 247 4.38 -6.91 -9.17
C GLN A 247 5.62 -7.71 -8.77
N HIS A 248 6.55 -7.10 -8.03
CA HIS A 248 7.72 -7.78 -7.52
C HIS A 248 7.36 -8.73 -6.38
N GLU A 249 6.45 -8.34 -5.49
CA GLU A 249 5.93 -9.23 -4.43
C GLU A 249 5.26 -10.49 -5.01
N GLY A 250 4.47 -10.35 -6.07
CA GLY A 250 3.94 -11.49 -6.80
C GLY A 250 5.02 -12.35 -7.49
N GLY A 251 6.21 -11.80 -7.74
CA GLY A 251 7.39 -12.53 -8.21
C GLY A 251 8.10 -13.28 -7.08
N VAL A 252 8.30 -12.62 -5.93
CA VAL A 252 8.83 -13.21 -4.69
C VAL A 252 7.99 -14.41 -4.28
N ALA A 253 6.66 -14.23 -4.20
CA ALA A 253 5.72 -15.28 -3.84
C ALA A 253 5.88 -16.52 -4.72
N ARG A 254 6.00 -16.33 -6.05
CA ARG A 254 6.16 -17.44 -7.01
C ARG A 254 7.51 -18.15 -6.89
N LEU A 255 8.60 -17.42 -6.64
CA LEU A 255 9.93 -18.03 -6.42
C LEU A 255 9.97 -18.87 -5.15
N ILE A 256 9.31 -18.41 -4.09
CA ILE A 256 9.20 -19.15 -2.84
C ILE A 256 8.28 -20.36 -3.04
N GLN A 257 7.09 -20.18 -3.59
CA GLN A 257 6.11 -21.25 -3.79
C GLN A 257 6.58 -22.33 -4.76
N SER A 258 7.43 -21.99 -5.74
CA SER A 258 8.04 -22.97 -6.64
C SER A 258 9.15 -23.79 -5.97
N SER A 259 9.60 -23.37 -4.78
CA SER A 259 10.55 -24.09 -3.93
C SER A 259 9.80 -24.90 -2.87
N ASN A 260 10.49 -25.79 -2.17
CA ASN A 260 9.95 -26.49 -1.01
C ASN A 260 10.28 -25.74 0.31
N PRO A 261 9.52 -25.95 1.40
CA PRO A 261 9.79 -25.32 2.69
C PRO A 261 11.17 -25.68 3.28
N GLU A 262 11.69 -26.89 3.00
CA GLU A 262 13.00 -27.37 3.46
C GLU A 262 14.18 -26.53 2.95
N ARG A 263 14.00 -25.86 1.79
CA ARG A 263 14.98 -24.92 1.26
C ARG A 263 15.38 -23.87 2.29
N PHE A 264 14.44 -23.41 3.11
CA PHE A 264 14.65 -22.25 3.97
C PHE A 264 15.15 -22.61 5.38
N GLN A 265 15.87 -23.73 5.52
CA GLN A 265 16.40 -24.19 6.81
C GLN A 265 17.82 -23.72 7.11
N SER A 266 18.57 -23.20 6.13
CA SER A 266 19.86 -22.56 6.40
C SER A 266 19.62 -21.17 6.98
N GLN A 267 20.47 -20.72 7.91
CA GLN A 267 20.26 -19.44 8.61
C GLN A 267 20.13 -18.24 7.65
N ASP A 268 20.89 -18.23 6.55
CA ASP A 268 20.83 -17.18 5.54
C ASP A 268 19.53 -17.23 4.71
N GLU A 269 19.06 -18.42 4.32
CA GLU A 269 17.83 -18.57 3.56
C GLU A 269 16.60 -18.32 4.44
N LEU A 270 16.65 -18.76 5.70
CA LEU A 270 15.61 -18.50 6.70
C LEU A 270 15.44 -17.00 6.95
N ALA A 271 16.54 -16.24 7.06
CA ALA A 271 16.48 -14.79 7.24
C ALA A 271 15.82 -14.08 6.04
N VAL A 272 16.12 -14.50 4.80
CA VAL A 272 15.48 -13.95 3.60
C VAL A 272 14.02 -14.34 3.53
N PHE A 273 13.70 -15.60 3.85
CA PHE A 273 12.35 -16.10 3.91
C PHE A 273 11.51 -15.29 4.89
N GLU A 274 11.94 -15.16 6.14
CA GLU A 274 11.24 -14.37 7.17
C GLU A 274 10.86 -12.97 6.69
N TYR A 275 11.78 -12.29 5.98
CA TYR A 275 11.48 -10.97 5.44
C TYR A 275 10.45 -11.02 4.30
N ALA A 276 10.63 -11.95 3.37
CA ALA A 276 9.72 -12.14 2.26
C ALA A 276 8.30 -12.48 2.72
N ARG A 277 8.12 -13.15 3.86
CA ARG A 277 6.81 -13.54 4.39
C ARG A 277 5.87 -12.35 4.56
N LEU A 278 6.36 -11.27 5.16
CA LEU A 278 5.54 -10.07 5.39
C LEU A 278 5.16 -9.41 4.07
N ALA A 279 6.12 -9.34 3.14
CA ALA A 279 5.94 -8.69 1.85
C ALA A 279 4.95 -9.47 0.95
N VAL A 280 5.06 -10.81 0.93
CA VAL A 280 4.10 -11.71 0.29
C VAL A 280 2.73 -11.65 0.96
N ALA A 281 2.66 -11.62 2.29
CA ALA A 281 1.40 -11.49 3.02
C ALA A 281 0.66 -10.19 2.68
N PHE A 282 1.36 -9.06 2.59
CA PHE A 282 0.78 -7.80 2.13
C PHE A 282 0.27 -7.90 0.69
N GLY A 283 1.07 -8.44 -0.23
CA GLY A 283 0.63 -8.66 -1.61
C GLY A 283 -0.60 -9.57 -1.70
N CYS A 284 -0.64 -10.64 -0.91
CA CYS A 284 -1.80 -11.53 -0.80
C CYS A 284 -3.02 -10.83 -0.20
N ALA A 285 -2.83 -9.96 0.81
CA ALA A 285 -3.90 -9.18 1.43
C ALA A 285 -4.50 -8.18 0.44
N ASP A 286 -3.66 -7.43 -0.27
CA ASP A 286 -4.08 -6.45 -1.28
C ASP A 286 -4.84 -7.11 -2.43
N LEU A 287 -4.46 -8.33 -2.79
CA LEU A 287 -5.11 -9.14 -3.82
C LEU A 287 -6.25 -10.01 -3.29
N ARG A 288 -6.47 -10.05 -1.96
CA ARG A 288 -7.37 -10.98 -1.24
C ARG A 288 -7.27 -12.43 -1.75
N ILE A 289 -6.04 -12.89 -1.90
CA ILE A 289 -5.75 -14.30 -2.15
C ILE A 289 -5.20 -14.90 -0.87
N ARG A 290 -5.62 -16.13 -0.54
CA ARG A 290 -5.06 -16.87 0.59
C ARG A 290 -3.53 -16.95 0.42
N CYS A 291 -2.79 -16.57 1.45
CA CYS A 291 -1.35 -16.68 1.44
C CYS A 291 -0.97 -18.15 1.65
N PHE A 292 -0.23 -18.74 0.70
CA PHE A 292 0.26 -20.12 0.85
C PHE A 292 1.21 -20.25 2.05
N LEU A 293 1.86 -19.15 2.46
CA LEU A 293 2.74 -19.12 3.63
C LEU A 293 2.02 -19.27 4.98
N ALA A 294 0.68 -19.29 4.99
CA ALA A 294 -0.10 -19.63 6.18
C ALA A 294 -0.30 -21.15 6.35
N GLU A 295 0.07 -21.97 5.37
CA GLU A 295 -0.06 -23.42 5.47
C GLU A 295 0.88 -24.01 6.53
N PRO A 296 0.48 -25.08 7.23
CA PRO A 296 1.26 -25.65 8.35
C PRO A 296 2.72 -25.94 8.02
N GLU A 297 2.98 -26.44 6.82
CA GLU A 297 4.32 -26.76 6.32
C GLU A 297 5.22 -25.51 6.26
N TRP A 298 4.69 -24.38 5.78
CA TRP A 298 5.42 -23.13 5.61
C TRP A 298 5.66 -22.37 6.92
N ILE A 299 4.88 -22.63 7.96
CA ILE A 299 5.07 -22.03 9.29
C ILE A 299 5.90 -22.91 10.24
N THR A 300 6.16 -24.18 9.88
CA THR A 300 6.90 -25.13 10.74
C THR A 300 8.24 -25.54 10.15
N ILE A 301 8.25 -26.08 8.92
CA ILE A 301 9.41 -26.74 8.30
C ILE A 301 10.65 -25.84 8.17
N PRO A 302 10.54 -24.54 7.80
CA PRO A 302 11.71 -23.67 7.68
C PRO A 302 12.53 -23.53 8.97
N TRP A 303 11.89 -23.68 10.14
CA TRP A 303 12.55 -23.55 11.44
C TRP A 303 13.07 -24.86 12.04
N LEU A 304 12.92 -26.01 11.38
CA LEU A 304 13.25 -27.31 11.99
C LEU A 304 14.73 -27.45 12.41
N LYS A 305 15.67 -26.85 11.66
CA LYS A 305 17.11 -26.88 12.00
C LYS A 305 17.51 -25.81 13.01
N HIS A 306 16.71 -24.77 13.15
CA HIS A 306 16.96 -23.59 14.00
C HIS A 306 15.68 -23.17 14.73
N PRO A 307 15.11 -24.04 15.60
CA PRO A 307 13.86 -23.75 16.29
C PRO A 307 13.97 -22.50 17.19
N GLU A 308 15.16 -22.23 17.71
CA GLU A 308 15.47 -21.04 18.51
C GLU A 308 15.30 -19.72 17.73
N ALA A 309 15.34 -19.77 16.39
CA ALA A 309 15.15 -18.59 15.55
C ALA A 309 13.67 -18.21 15.37
N LYS A 310 12.72 -19.04 15.83
CA LYS A 310 11.28 -18.72 15.77
C LYS A 310 10.90 -17.86 16.97
N ASP A 311 10.92 -16.55 16.76
CA ASP A 311 10.69 -15.55 17.80
C ASP A 311 9.26 -14.97 17.73
N LEU A 312 8.96 -14.00 18.60
CA LEU A 312 7.67 -13.30 18.60
C LEU A 312 7.36 -12.63 17.25
N LYS A 313 8.38 -12.14 16.54
CA LYS A 313 8.22 -11.52 15.21
C LYS A 313 7.79 -12.58 14.19
N SER A 314 8.36 -13.79 14.24
CA SER A 314 7.90 -14.92 13.41
C SER A 314 6.43 -15.25 13.65
N LEU A 315 5.97 -15.28 14.91
CA LEU A 315 4.57 -15.54 15.27
C LEU A 315 3.61 -14.43 14.81
N ILE A 316 4.05 -13.18 14.87
CA ILE A 316 3.32 -12.05 14.31
C ILE A 316 3.18 -12.24 12.79
N TYR A 317 4.25 -12.63 12.10
CA TYR A 317 4.21 -12.90 10.66
C TYR A 317 3.33 -14.09 10.29
N ASP A 318 3.27 -15.15 11.11
CA ASP A 318 2.30 -16.24 10.94
C ASP A 318 0.86 -15.70 10.89
N SER A 319 0.51 -14.83 11.85
CA SER A 319 -0.80 -14.19 11.91
C SER A 319 -1.08 -13.27 10.70
N PHE A 320 -0.07 -12.53 10.24
CA PHE A 320 -0.19 -11.71 9.02
C PHE A 320 -0.34 -12.54 7.75
N CYS A 321 0.37 -13.65 7.62
CA CYS A 321 0.21 -14.56 6.48
C CYS A 321 -1.19 -15.17 6.45
N ASP A 322 -1.80 -15.41 7.60
CA ASP A 322 -3.17 -15.92 7.68
C ASP A 322 -4.23 -14.87 7.30
N PHE A 323 -3.96 -13.60 7.62
CA PHE A 323 -4.91 -12.50 7.42
C PHE A 323 -5.58 -12.43 6.03
N PRO A 324 -4.89 -12.61 4.88
CA PRO A 324 -5.53 -12.65 3.56
C PRO A 324 -6.60 -13.75 3.39
N GLY A 325 -6.51 -14.83 4.16
CA GLY A 325 -7.44 -15.96 4.19
C GLY A 325 -8.33 -15.99 5.44
N CYS A 326 -8.37 -14.90 6.23
CA CYS A 326 -9.09 -14.85 7.51
C CYS A 326 -10.60 -15.06 7.41
N CYS A 327 -11.16 -14.92 6.21
CA CYS A 327 -12.54 -15.27 5.92
C CYS A 327 -12.63 -16.14 4.66
N ILE A 328 -13.59 -17.05 4.65
CA ILE A 328 -14.03 -17.79 3.46
C ILE A 328 -15.54 -17.61 3.27
N THR A 329 -16.00 -17.71 2.04
CA THR A 329 -17.43 -17.67 1.74
C THR A 329 -18.01 -19.09 1.76
N LYS A 330 -19.07 -19.31 2.54
CA LYS A 330 -19.85 -20.56 2.57
C LYS A 330 -21.32 -20.28 2.19
N PRO A 331 -22.09 -21.26 1.70
CA PRO A 331 -23.54 -21.13 1.58
C PRO A 331 -24.16 -20.77 2.94
N SER A 332 -25.06 -19.77 2.94
CA SER A 332 -25.78 -19.34 4.14
C SER A 332 -26.63 -20.50 4.66
N GLN A 333 -26.55 -20.82 5.96
CA GLN A 333 -27.41 -21.83 6.58
C GLN A 333 -28.73 -21.21 7.06
N ASP A 334 -28.80 -19.89 7.24
CA ASP A 334 -30.06 -19.22 7.58
C ASP A 334 -30.94 -19.02 6.34
N PRO A 335 -32.11 -19.70 6.23
CA PRO A 335 -33.02 -19.54 5.09
C PRO A 335 -33.67 -18.15 5.02
N LYS A 336 -33.62 -17.38 6.10
CA LYS A 336 -34.13 -16.00 6.17
C LYS A 336 -33.05 -14.96 5.84
N SER A 337 -31.80 -15.40 5.63
CA SER A 337 -30.71 -14.51 5.22
C SER A 337 -31.05 -13.83 3.89
N PRO A 338 -30.82 -12.51 3.77
CA PRO A 338 -30.98 -11.80 2.50
C PRO A 338 -29.87 -12.18 1.49
N PHE A 339 -28.81 -12.87 1.94
CA PHE A 339 -27.66 -13.24 1.10
C PHE A 339 -27.57 -14.76 0.90
N PRO A 340 -27.24 -15.24 -0.31
CA PRO A 340 -27.09 -16.67 -0.59
C PRO A 340 -25.86 -17.29 0.10
N THR A 341 -24.96 -16.47 0.65
CA THR A 341 -23.71 -16.91 1.25
C THR A 341 -23.36 -16.09 2.48
N ALA A 342 -22.72 -16.73 3.45
CA ALA A 342 -22.20 -16.12 4.67
C ALA A 342 -20.66 -16.17 4.69
N PHE A 343 -20.06 -15.30 5.50
CA PHE A 343 -18.63 -15.35 5.80
C PHE A 343 -18.39 -16.26 6.98
N HIS A 344 -17.35 -17.07 6.86
CA HIS A 344 -16.85 -17.93 7.92
C HIS A 344 -15.41 -17.57 8.20
N PHE A 345 -15.07 -17.41 9.48
CA PHE A 345 -13.75 -16.97 9.92
C PHE A 345 -13.04 -18.08 10.69
N GLN A 346 -11.79 -17.86 11.07
CA GLN A 346 -11.08 -18.81 11.94
C GLN A 346 -11.43 -18.64 13.41
N ASN A 347 -11.66 -17.39 13.83
CA ASN A 347 -12.01 -17.06 15.20
C ASN A 347 -12.86 -15.79 15.26
N LEU A 348 -13.55 -15.60 16.39
CA LEU A 348 -14.43 -14.46 16.63
C LEU A 348 -13.72 -13.09 16.53
N PRO A 349 -12.48 -12.89 17.05
CA PRO A 349 -11.77 -11.62 16.89
C PRO A 349 -11.58 -11.18 15.43
N GLN A 350 -11.29 -12.10 14.50
CA GLN A 350 -11.19 -11.79 13.07
C GLN A 350 -12.53 -11.32 12.49
N ALA A 351 -13.62 -12.02 12.84
CA ALA A 351 -14.97 -11.65 12.40
C ALA A 351 -15.38 -10.25 12.93
N ALA A 352 -15.15 -10.01 14.22
CA ALA A 352 -15.41 -8.73 14.86
C ALA A 352 -14.57 -7.61 14.22
N GLY A 353 -13.28 -7.85 13.97
CA GLY A 353 -12.37 -6.88 13.35
C GLY A 353 -12.85 -6.41 11.97
N LEU A 354 -13.31 -7.33 11.12
CA LEU A 354 -13.85 -6.99 9.81
C LEU A 354 -15.17 -6.18 9.92
N ALA A 355 -16.08 -6.62 10.78
CA ALA A 355 -17.35 -5.92 11.01
C ALA A 355 -17.14 -4.49 11.51
N HIS A 356 -16.18 -4.28 12.42
CA HIS A 356 -15.83 -2.96 12.94
C HIS A 356 -15.14 -2.08 11.89
N TYR A 357 -14.22 -2.64 11.09
CA TYR A 357 -13.62 -1.90 9.97
C TYR A 357 -14.69 -1.35 9.03
N ASN A 358 -15.65 -2.19 8.63
CA ASN A 358 -16.76 -1.78 7.77
C ASN A 358 -17.68 -0.77 8.45
N THR A 359 -17.88 -0.89 9.76
CA THR A 359 -18.63 0.10 10.54
C THR A 359 -17.97 1.47 10.54
N VAL A 360 -16.66 1.53 10.80
CA VAL A 360 -15.88 2.78 10.74
C VAL A 360 -15.91 3.35 9.32
N LEU A 361 -15.81 2.51 8.30
CA LEU A 361 -15.92 2.93 6.91
C LEU A 361 -17.30 3.55 6.61
N LEU A 362 -18.40 2.93 7.04
CA LEU A 362 -19.74 3.52 6.90
C LEU A 362 -19.84 4.89 7.58
N VAL A 363 -19.30 5.03 8.80
CA VAL A 363 -19.27 6.30 9.53
C VAL A 363 -18.44 7.36 8.81
N LEU A 364 -17.28 7.00 8.26
CA LEU A 364 -16.41 7.90 7.50
C LEU A 364 -17.04 8.34 6.18
N LEU A 365 -17.66 7.41 5.44
CA LEU A 365 -18.39 7.74 4.21
C LEU A 365 -19.56 8.69 4.51
N ARG A 366 -20.26 8.47 5.62
CA ARG A 366 -21.31 9.36 6.10
C ARG A 366 -20.76 10.74 6.46
N ALA A 367 -19.69 10.82 7.26
CA ALA A 367 -19.05 12.07 7.60
C ALA A 367 -18.57 12.83 6.35
N GLY A 368 -18.01 12.12 5.38
CA GLY A 368 -17.64 12.67 4.07
C GLY A 368 -18.81 13.33 3.37
N ARG A 369 -19.97 12.67 3.33
CA ARG A 369 -21.20 13.23 2.72
C ARG A 369 -21.79 14.40 3.51
N ILE A 370 -21.73 14.42 4.85
CA ILE A 370 -22.12 15.59 5.65
C ILE A 370 -21.25 16.80 5.28
N LEU A 371 -19.93 16.59 5.24
CA LEU A 371 -18.96 17.67 5.13
C LEU A 371 -18.81 18.21 3.71
N LYS A 372 -19.03 17.36 2.70
CA LYS A 372 -18.80 17.70 1.28
C LYS A 372 -20.08 17.74 0.44
N GLY A 373 -21.23 17.41 1.01
CA GLY A 373 -22.51 17.39 0.31
C GLY A 373 -22.56 16.34 -0.81
N LEU A 374 -23.38 16.62 -1.84
CA LEU A 374 -23.63 15.72 -2.97
C LEU A 374 -22.40 15.49 -3.88
N CYS A 375 -21.35 16.30 -3.76
CA CYS A 375 -20.11 16.15 -4.52
C CYS A 375 -19.21 15.01 -4.00
N PHE A 376 -19.53 14.42 -2.84
CA PHE A 376 -18.80 13.28 -2.31
C PHE A 376 -19.28 11.98 -2.95
N SER A 377 -18.43 11.39 -3.78
CA SER A 377 -18.65 10.06 -4.32
C SER A 377 -17.75 9.04 -3.62
N SER A 378 -18.35 7.99 -3.06
CA SER A 378 -17.65 6.80 -2.55
C SER A 378 -17.19 5.85 -3.67
N THR A 379 -17.52 6.17 -4.94
CA THR A 379 -17.30 5.30 -6.11
C THR A 379 -16.06 5.65 -6.93
N ILE A 380 -15.31 6.70 -6.56
CA ILE A 380 -14.06 7.06 -7.22
C ILE A 380 -12.95 6.11 -6.76
N CYS A 381 -12.62 5.11 -7.58
CA CYS A 381 -11.54 4.15 -7.31
C CYS A 381 -10.38 4.25 -8.31
N SER A 382 -9.18 3.87 -7.83
CA SER A 382 -7.95 3.74 -8.61
C SER A 382 -8.03 2.51 -9.55
N GLU A 383 -7.34 2.58 -10.69
CA GLU A 383 -7.37 1.59 -11.79
C GLU A 383 -7.30 0.12 -11.32
N THR A 384 -8.11 -0.73 -11.92
CA THR A 384 -8.27 -2.15 -11.55
C THR A 384 -7.12 -3.02 -12.08
N ILE A 385 -6.53 -3.83 -11.19
CA ILE A 385 -5.61 -4.91 -11.59
C ILE A 385 -6.44 -6.21 -11.76
N PRO A 386 -6.36 -6.90 -12.90
CA PRO A 386 -7.04 -8.18 -13.08
C PRO A 386 -6.31 -9.28 -12.29
N VAL A 387 -6.86 -9.69 -11.15
CA VAL A 387 -6.37 -10.83 -10.35
C VAL A 387 -7.53 -11.77 -10.00
N THR A 388 -7.28 -13.08 -10.10
CA THR A 388 -8.21 -14.12 -9.65
C THR A 388 -8.24 -14.13 -8.12
N ARG A 389 -9.28 -13.55 -7.54
CA ARG A 389 -9.50 -13.49 -6.08
C ARG A 389 -9.93 -14.87 -5.58
N THR A 390 -9.35 -15.34 -4.48
CA THR A 390 -9.88 -16.55 -3.80
C THR A 390 -11.00 -16.21 -2.84
N ASN A 391 -11.08 -14.94 -2.40
CA ASN A 391 -12.16 -14.40 -1.58
C ASN A 391 -13.02 -13.44 -2.41
N SER A 392 -13.86 -13.99 -3.28
CA SER A 392 -14.75 -13.22 -4.18
C SER A 392 -15.86 -12.46 -3.46
N GLY A 393 -16.10 -12.75 -2.18
CA GLY A 393 -17.22 -12.20 -1.43
C GLY A 393 -16.95 -10.86 -0.75
N LEU A 394 -15.70 -10.42 -0.59
CA LEU A 394 -15.35 -9.17 0.09
C LEU A 394 -15.12 -8.01 -0.89
N LEU A 395 -15.57 -6.80 -0.52
CA LEU A 395 -15.31 -5.52 -1.15
C LEU A 395 -13.87 -5.06 -0.88
N LEU A 396 -13.16 -4.73 -1.96
CA LEU A 396 -11.81 -4.22 -1.90
C LEU A 396 -11.75 -2.69 -1.72
N PRO A 397 -10.61 -2.14 -1.26
CA PRO A 397 -10.38 -0.70 -1.28
C PRO A 397 -10.59 -0.02 -2.62
N GLN A 398 -10.27 -0.73 -3.72
CA GLN A 398 -10.42 -0.32 -5.12
C GLN A 398 -11.76 -0.74 -5.75
N ASP A 399 -12.58 -1.51 -5.04
CA ASP A 399 -13.92 -1.80 -5.53
C ASP A 399 -14.82 -0.60 -5.27
N VAL A 400 -15.81 -0.39 -6.13
CA VAL A 400 -16.84 0.61 -5.90
C VAL A 400 -17.58 0.27 -4.61
N LYS A 401 -17.40 1.10 -3.59
CA LYS A 401 -18.02 0.94 -2.28
C LYS A 401 -19.36 1.65 -2.26
N THR A 402 -20.41 0.92 -2.60
CA THR A 402 -21.78 1.35 -2.27
C THR A 402 -22.02 1.16 -0.78
N LEU A 403 -22.86 1.99 -0.18
CA LEU A 403 -23.17 1.88 1.24
C LEU A 403 -23.87 0.54 1.53
N HIS A 404 -24.73 0.10 0.60
CA HIS A 404 -25.37 -1.22 0.63
C HIS A 404 -24.36 -2.38 0.61
N GLY A 405 -23.28 -2.25 -0.17
CA GLY A 405 -22.25 -3.27 -0.25
C GLY A 405 -21.49 -3.43 1.08
N VAL A 406 -21.06 -2.31 1.67
CA VAL A 406 -20.31 -2.32 2.94
C VAL A 406 -21.19 -2.84 4.09
N ALA A 407 -22.46 -2.42 4.15
CA ALA A 407 -23.41 -2.96 5.12
C ALA A 407 -23.73 -4.44 4.87
N GLY A 408 -23.73 -4.88 3.60
CA GLY A 408 -23.90 -6.27 3.23
C GLY A 408 -22.80 -7.19 3.77
N GLU A 409 -21.56 -6.72 3.82
CA GLU A 409 -20.47 -7.48 4.43
C GLU A 409 -20.63 -7.67 5.95
N ILE A 410 -21.14 -6.65 6.66
CA ILE A 410 -21.48 -6.75 8.08
C ILE A 410 -22.54 -7.84 8.28
N LEU A 411 -23.60 -7.80 7.48
CA LEU A 411 -24.69 -8.77 7.53
C LEU A 411 -24.24 -10.20 7.22
N ARG A 412 -23.36 -10.39 6.23
CA ARG A 412 -22.80 -11.70 5.89
C ARG A 412 -21.87 -12.26 6.97
N SER A 413 -21.41 -11.44 7.92
CA SER A 413 -20.61 -11.88 9.07
C SER A 413 -21.46 -12.38 10.25
N VAL A 414 -22.76 -12.05 10.28
CA VAL A 414 -23.66 -12.33 11.42
C VAL A 414 -23.71 -13.80 11.76
N GLU A 415 -23.94 -14.67 10.77
CA GLU A 415 -24.15 -16.11 10.97
C GLU A 415 -22.97 -16.76 11.71
N TYR A 416 -21.74 -16.40 11.34
CA TYR A 416 -20.56 -16.88 12.07
C TYR A 416 -20.48 -16.31 13.49
N CYS A 417 -20.70 -15.00 13.67
CA CYS A 417 -20.59 -14.37 14.98
C CYS A 417 -21.58 -14.94 16.00
N ILE A 418 -22.79 -15.28 15.57
CA ILE A 418 -23.87 -15.73 16.46
C ILE A 418 -24.01 -17.25 16.53
N SER A 419 -23.16 -18.01 15.84
CA SER A 419 -23.15 -19.48 15.95
C SER A 419 -22.31 -19.94 17.14
N GLU A 420 -22.59 -21.14 17.65
CA GLU A 420 -21.76 -21.76 18.69
C GLU A 420 -20.32 -22.00 18.17
N PRO A 421 -19.28 -21.81 19.02
CA PRO A 421 -19.32 -21.49 20.45
C PRO A 421 -19.28 -19.98 20.76
N HIS A 422 -19.55 -19.12 19.78
CA HIS A 422 -19.30 -17.68 19.85
C HIS A 422 -20.48 -16.86 20.35
N THR A 423 -21.66 -17.49 20.45
CA THR A 423 -23.00 -16.89 20.61
C THR A 423 -23.03 -15.62 21.47
N SER A 424 -22.71 -15.71 22.77
CA SER A 424 -22.80 -14.56 23.69
C SER A 424 -21.80 -13.45 23.38
N GLY A 425 -20.55 -13.82 23.09
CA GLY A 425 -19.50 -12.87 22.73
C GLY A 425 -19.77 -12.18 21.40
N GLY A 426 -20.25 -12.94 20.42
CA GLY A 426 -20.60 -12.43 19.10
C GLY A 426 -21.83 -11.54 19.09
N TYR A 427 -22.86 -11.85 19.88
CA TYR A 427 -23.99 -10.94 20.09
C TYR A 427 -23.53 -9.56 20.56
N PHE A 428 -22.68 -9.52 21.60
CA PHE A 428 -22.12 -8.26 22.09
C PHE A 428 -21.31 -7.51 21.02
N GLN A 429 -20.40 -8.22 20.33
CA GLN A 429 -19.54 -7.62 19.30
C GLN A 429 -20.31 -7.09 18.08
N MET A 430 -21.50 -7.65 17.78
CA MET A 430 -22.30 -7.27 16.62
C MET A 430 -23.31 -6.14 16.89
N LEU A 431 -23.57 -5.77 18.15
CA LEU A 431 -24.53 -4.69 18.49
C LEU A 431 -24.22 -3.38 17.75
N PHE A 432 -22.96 -2.92 17.81
CA PHE A 432 -22.55 -1.67 17.17
C PHE A 432 -22.51 -1.75 15.64
N PRO A 433 -21.90 -2.79 15.02
CA PRO A 433 -21.96 -2.98 13.57
C PRO A 433 -23.37 -3.07 13.00
N LEU A 434 -24.28 -3.83 13.62
CA LEU A 434 -25.66 -3.96 13.16
C LEU A 434 -26.42 -2.65 13.30
N ARG A 435 -26.13 -1.87 14.35
CA ARG A 435 -26.71 -0.54 14.54
C ARG A 435 -26.27 0.42 13.44
N ALA A 436 -25.04 0.35 12.96
CA ALA A 436 -24.61 1.15 11.81
C ALA A 436 -25.24 0.65 10.50
N ALA A 437 -25.32 -0.66 10.30
CA ALA A 437 -25.85 -1.27 9.09
C ALA A 437 -27.35 -0.98 8.88
N ILE A 438 -28.17 -0.96 9.93
CA ILE A 438 -29.62 -0.73 9.80
C ILE A 438 -29.98 0.65 9.25
N GLU A 439 -29.11 1.65 9.40
CA GLU A 439 -29.32 2.98 8.83
C GLU A 439 -29.11 3.05 7.32
N VAL A 440 -28.47 2.04 6.72
CA VAL A 440 -28.24 1.99 5.27
C VAL A 440 -29.49 1.55 4.53
N TYR A 441 -30.32 0.70 5.15
CA TYR A 441 -31.42 0.03 4.48
C TYR A 441 -32.76 0.72 4.73
N LYS A 442 -33.57 0.92 3.68
CA LYS A 442 -34.93 1.49 3.79
C LYS A 442 -35.90 0.52 4.47
N ASP A 443 -36.95 1.04 5.11
CA ASP A 443 -37.99 0.21 5.71
C ASP A 443 -38.65 -0.69 4.66
N GLY A 444 -38.94 -1.94 5.05
CA GLY A 444 -39.60 -2.94 4.20
C GLY A 444 -38.69 -3.85 3.37
N CYS A 445 -37.41 -3.49 3.16
CA CYS A 445 -36.48 -4.36 2.42
C CYS A 445 -36.10 -5.63 3.20
N LYS A 446 -35.56 -6.63 2.49
CA LYS A 446 -35.24 -7.96 3.08
C LYS A 446 -34.15 -7.84 4.14
N GLU A 447 -33.15 -6.99 3.91
CA GLU A 447 -32.02 -6.73 4.80
C GLU A 447 -32.47 -6.08 6.11
N ARG A 448 -33.36 -5.09 6.04
CA ARG A 448 -33.90 -4.44 7.24
C ARG A 448 -34.79 -5.39 8.05
N LYS A 449 -35.62 -6.22 7.40
CA LYS A 449 -36.38 -7.29 8.07
C LYS A 449 -35.46 -8.30 8.76
N TYR A 450 -34.38 -8.69 8.09
CA TYR A 450 -33.37 -9.57 8.66
C TYR A 450 -32.67 -8.93 9.87
N LEU A 451 -32.31 -7.65 9.81
CA LEU A 451 -31.76 -6.92 10.96
C LEU A 451 -32.70 -6.94 12.16
N TYR A 452 -33.99 -6.65 11.99
CA TYR A 452 -34.98 -6.75 13.08
C TYR A 452 -35.02 -8.16 13.70
N LYS A 453 -34.97 -9.21 12.87
CA LYS A 453 -34.87 -10.60 13.35
C LYS A 453 -33.64 -10.78 14.25
N ILE A 454 -32.47 -10.35 13.78
CA ILE A 454 -31.20 -10.51 14.52
C ILE A 454 -31.18 -9.68 15.80
N PHE A 455 -31.70 -8.44 15.79
CA PHE A 455 -31.81 -7.65 17.01
C PHE A 455 -32.72 -8.30 18.06
N ASN A 456 -33.85 -8.88 17.64
CA ASN A 456 -34.70 -9.66 18.56
C ASN A 456 -33.98 -10.91 19.08
N GLU A 457 -33.27 -11.63 18.21
CA GLU A 457 -32.49 -12.81 18.62
C GLU A 457 -31.39 -12.46 19.65
N ILE A 458 -30.70 -11.34 19.47
CA ILE A 458 -29.71 -10.82 20.43
C ILE A 458 -30.36 -10.51 21.79
N ALA A 459 -31.60 -10.02 21.81
CA ALA A 459 -32.32 -9.80 23.07
C ALA A 459 -32.76 -11.13 23.70
N ASP A 460 -33.44 -11.99 22.93
CA ASP A 460 -34.06 -13.22 23.41
C ASP A 460 -33.01 -14.26 23.86
N ASN A 461 -31.95 -14.45 23.08
CA ASN A 461 -30.95 -15.49 23.33
C ASN A 461 -29.67 -14.94 23.96
N GLY A 462 -29.36 -13.66 23.72
CA GLY A 462 -28.17 -13.00 24.26
C GLY A 462 -28.38 -12.26 25.58
N GLY A 463 -29.64 -12.02 25.98
CA GLY A 463 -29.99 -11.26 27.19
C GLY A 463 -29.78 -9.74 27.06
N PHE A 464 -29.53 -9.24 25.85
CA PHE A 464 -29.28 -7.81 25.60
C PHE A 464 -30.56 -7.08 25.19
N GLU A 465 -31.52 -6.91 26.10
CA GLU A 465 -32.84 -6.29 25.82
C GLU A 465 -32.75 -4.93 25.11
N MET A 466 -31.68 -4.17 25.40
CA MET A 466 -31.36 -2.89 24.76
C MET A 466 -31.24 -2.97 23.22
N SER A 467 -30.99 -4.15 22.65
CA SER A 467 -30.85 -4.37 21.21
C SER A 467 -32.12 -4.00 20.44
N ARG A 468 -33.32 -4.19 21.01
CA ARG A 468 -34.60 -3.76 20.42
C ARG A 468 -34.74 -2.24 20.36
N GLY A 469 -34.12 -1.54 21.30
CA GLY A 469 -34.05 -0.08 21.29
C GLY A 469 -33.15 0.46 20.19
N LEU A 470 -32.14 -0.31 19.75
CA LEU A 470 -31.19 0.08 18.72
C LEU A 470 -31.80 0.10 17.32
N THR A 471 -32.93 -0.57 17.09
CA THR A 471 -33.58 -0.56 15.77
C THR A 471 -34.36 0.72 15.48
N ARG A 472 -34.56 1.58 16.49
CA ARG A 472 -35.21 2.88 16.30
C ARG A 472 -34.33 3.74 15.39
N ALA A 473 -34.95 4.38 14.40
CA ALA A 473 -34.28 5.39 13.61
C ALA A 473 -33.66 6.42 14.58
N GLY A 474 -32.36 6.71 14.41
CA GLY A 474 -31.72 7.85 15.08
C GLY A 474 -32.28 9.17 14.54
N LEU A 475 -31.51 10.26 14.64
CA LEU A 475 -31.84 11.56 14.02
C LEU A 475 -32.30 11.36 12.56
N CYS A 476 -33.62 11.33 12.37
CA CYS A 476 -34.28 11.13 11.09
C CYS A 476 -33.81 12.17 10.06
N GLY A 477 -33.49 11.72 8.85
CA GLY A 477 -33.61 12.57 7.66
C GLY A 477 -32.35 13.15 7.01
N ARG A 478 -31.12 12.74 7.34
CA ARG A 478 -29.92 13.11 6.54
C ARG A 478 -28.94 11.96 6.35
N MET A 479 -28.93 11.42 5.13
CA MET A 479 -28.09 10.32 4.59
C MET A 479 -28.50 8.95 5.11
N ILE A 480 -28.77 7.96 4.27
CA ILE A 480 -27.92 7.44 3.20
C ILE A 480 -28.83 7.03 2.04
N GLU A 481 -28.79 7.76 0.92
CA GLU A 481 -29.40 7.30 -0.32
C GLU A 481 -28.28 7.13 -1.36
N ASP A 482 -28.11 5.90 -1.84
CA ASP A 482 -27.43 5.62 -3.12
C ASP A 482 -28.33 6.14 -4.26
N GLU A 483 -27.72 6.59 -5.36
CA GLU A 483 -28.28 7.41 -6.47
C GLU A 483 -29.59 6.94 -7.16
N GLU A 484 -30.26 5.85 -6.75
CA GLU A 484 -31.33 5.23 -7.54
C GLU A 484 -32.77 5.78 -7.32
N SER A 485 -32.98 6.89 -6.60
CA SER A 485 -34.34 7.43 -6.36
C SER A 485 -34.70 8.72 -7.09
N VAL A 486 -34.01 9.09 -8.18
CA VAL A 486 -34.39 10.25 -9.03
C VAL A 486 -34.82 9.79 -10.42
N THR A 487 -35.88 8.98 -10.51
CA THR A 487 -36.63 8.78 -11.76
C THR A 487 -38.15 8.79 -11.57
N ASP A 488 -38.66 9.45 -10.52
CA ASP A 488 -40.11 9.61 -10.34
C ASP A 488 -40.46 11.02 -9.87
N VAL A 489 -40.12 12.02 -10.68
CA VAL A 489 -40.72 13.35 -10.60
C VAL A 489 -41.53 13.54 -11.88
N GLY A 490 -42.79 13.09 -11.82
CA GLY A 490 -43.70 13.21 -12.94
C GLY A 490 -45.09 12.67 -12.65
N LYS A 491 -45.74 13.14 -11.57
CA LYS A 491 -47.21 13.35 -11.44
C LYS A 491 -47.64 13.45 -9.97
N ALA A 492 -48.02 14.65 -9.55
CA ALA A 492 -49.03 15.00 -8.53
C ALA A 492 -48.90 16.51 -8.36
N ASP A 493 -49.60 17.31 -9.16
CA ASP A 493 -50.97 17.78 -8.94
C ASP A 493 -51.08 18.72 -7.72
N GLY A 494 -51.59 19.91 -8.01
CA GLY A 494 -51.50 21.07 -7.13
C GLY A 494 -52.46 21.01 -5.95
N THR A 495 -52.07 21.64 -4.84
CA THR A 495 -52.91 22.58 -4.08
C THR A 495 -52.10 23.16 -2.91
N GLU A 496 -52.38 24.42 -2.64
CA GLU A 496 -51.74 25.32 -1.69
C GLU A 496 -51.83 24.85 -0.23
N GLY A 497 -50.92 25.36 0.63
CA GLY A 497 -51.06 25.19 2.08
C GLY A 497 -49.90 25.75 2.92
N HIS A 498 -49.90 27.06 3.14
CA HIS A 498 -49.35 27.78 4.29
C HIS A 498 -47.94 27.44 4.86
N LEU A 499 -46.98 28.28 4.48
CA LEU A 499 -45.80 28.62 5.30
C LEU A 499 -46.21 29.61 6.41
N LEU A 500 -46.11 29.20 7.66
CA LEU A 500 -46.01 30.12 8.80
C LEU A 500 -44.55 30.53 9.00
N ARG A 501 -44.38 31.85 9.05
CA ARG A 501 -43.13 32.59 9.15
C ARG A 501 -42.86 32.91 10.62
N SER A 502 -41.70 32.51 11.14
CA SER A 502 -40.99 33.16 12.26
C SER A 502 -39.60 32.54 12.33
N GLY A 503 -38.50 33.21 12.63
CA GLY A 503 -38.16 34.60 12.84
C GLY A 503 -36.66 34.67 12.54
N GLY A 504 -36.19 35.81 12.02
CA GLY A 504 -34.83 35.94 11.54
C GLY A 504 -33.82 36.05 12.68
N GLU A 505 -32.68 35.41 12.49
CA GLU A 505 -31.38 35.84 13.02
C GLU A 505 -30.32 35.55 11.95
N LYS A 506 -29.56 36.59 11.59
CA LYS A 506 -28.41 36.52 10.67
C LYS A 506 -27.27 35.73 11.33
N PRO A 507 -26.57 34.83 10.62
CA PRO A 507 -25.34 34.26 11.14
C PRO A 507 -24.16 35.23 10.99
N PRO A 508 -23.21 35.29 11.94
CA PRO A 508 -21.99 36.05 11.79
C PRO A 508 -20.98 35.29 10.91
N GLU A 509 -20.16 36.05 10.18
CA GLU A 509 -18.98 35.56 9.46
C GLU A 509 -18.01 34.87 10.42
N ALA A 510 -17.66 33.61 10.13
CA ALA A 510 -16.60 32.90 10.85
C ALA A 510 -15.71 32.12 9.87
N ALA A 511 -14.55 32.72 9.61
CA ALA A 511 -13.23 32.17 9.36
C ALA A 511 -13.11 30.71 8.86
N HIS A 512 -12.55 30.57 7.66
CA HIS A 512 -11.91 29.36 7.17
C HIS A 512 -10.77 28.91 8.10
N ALA A 513 -11.06 27.97 9.00
CA ALA A 513 -10.05 27.14 9.67
C ALA A 513 -9.95 25.80 8.93
N ALA A 514 -8.89 25.65 8.13
CA ALA A 514 -8.52 24.38 7.51
C ALA A 514 -8.09 23.38 8.61
N ASN A 515 -8.85 22.31 8.80
CA ASN A 515 -8.59 21.27 9.79
C ASN A 515 -7.58 20.22 9.23
N PRO A 516 -6.44 19.96 9.88
CA PRO A 516 -5.40 19.05 9.38
C PRO A 516 -5.60 17.62 9.92
N MET A 517 -6.33 16.77 9.20
CA MET A 517 -6.43 15.33 9.52
C MET A 517 -6.35 14.44 8.27
N THR A 518 -5.35 14.69 7.42
CA THR A 518 -5.00 13.80 6.29
C THR A 518 -3.50 13.45 6.26
N ALA A 519 -2.82 13.57 7.41
CA ALA A 519 -1.35 13.53 7.49
C ALA A 519 -0.77 12.38 8.34
N THR A 520 -1.53 11.30 8.58
CA THR A 520 -1.09 10.27 9.54
C THR A 520 -0.50 9.01 8.90
N TYR A 521 -0.66 8.76 7.60
CA TYR A 521 -0.05 7.58 6.94
C TYR A 521 1.29 7.83 6.21
N LEU A 522 1.73 9.09 6.10
CA LEU A 522 3.00 9.46 5.44
C LEU A 522 4.12 9.85 6.40
N ASN A 523 3.87 9.89 7.72
CA ASN A 523 4.81 10.46 8.69
C ASN A 523 5.74 9.46 9.39
N PHE A 524 5.71 8.17 9.03
CA PHE A 524 6.69 7.21 9.56
C PHE A 524 8.09 7.38 8.94
N SER A 525 8.22 8.03 7.77
CA SER A 525 9.51 8.27 7.11
C SER A 525 10.20 9.59 7.51
N SER A 526 9.46 10.55 8.09
CA SER A 526 10.02 11.89 8.37
C SER A 526 10.65 12.01 9.77
N ARG A 527 10.20 11.22 10.77
CA ARG A 527 10.72 11.31 12.15
C ARG A 527 12.08 10.66 12.36
N PHE A 528 12.55 9.81 11.45
CA PHE A 528 13.95 9.32 11.47
C PHE A 528 14.94 10.33 10.85
N MET A 529 14.46 11.41 10.22
CA MET A 529 15.26 12.32 9.38
C MET A 529 15.54 13.69 10.01
N GLN A 530 15.20 13.90 11.30
CA GLN A 530 15.39 15.19 12.00
C GLN A 530 16.24 15.13 13.28
N LYS A 531 17.19 14.19 13.40
CA LYS A 531 18.34 14.40 14.31
C LYS A 531 19.55 14.84 13.50
N ARG A 532 19.75 16.16 13.41
CA ARG A 532 21.06 16.73 13.07
C ARG A 532 22.00 16.45 14.25
N PRO A 533 23.23 15.95 14.05
CA PRO A 533 24.24 16.00 15.09
C PRO A 533 24.83 17.41 15.08
N ASN A 534 24.33 18.28 15.97
CA ASN A 534 25.14 19.40 16.44
C ASN A 534 26.00 18.87 17.58
N GLY A 535 27.26 18.56 17.29
CA GLY A 535 28.21 18.08 18.27
C GLY A 535 29.60 18.10 17.67
N SER A 536 30.41 19.06 18.11
CA SER A 536 31.80 19.27 17.77
C SER A 536 32.61 17.97 17.75
N LEU A 537 33.34 17.74 16.65
CA LEU A 537 34.44 16.77 16.59
C LEU A 537 35.58 17.27 17.50
N ARG A 538 35.57 16.86 18.77
CA ARG A 538 36.76 16.77 19.64
C ARG A 538 36.40 15.97 20.89
N SER A 539 37.27 15.01 21.23
CA SER A 539 37.22 14.04 22.34
C SER A 539 36.43 12.74 22.08
N LEU A 540 37.17 11.68 21.76
CA LEU A 540 37.03 10.33 22.33
C LEU A 540 38.19 9.47 21.81
N ILE A 541 39.37 9.75 22.38
CA ILE A 541 40.45 8.79 22.57
C ILE A 541 40.46 8.52 24.09
N SER A 542 40.60 7.25 24.48
CA SER A 542 40.47 6.68 25.84
C SER A 542 39.01 6.60 26.31
N THR A 543 38.44 5.45 26.69
CA THR A 543 38.93 4.16 27.20
C THR A 543 37.96 3.07 26.80
#